data_AF-A0AAV9IVZ7-F1
#
_entry.id   AF-A0AAV9IVZ7-F1
#
_cell.length_a   1.000
_cell.length_b   1.000
_cell.length_c   1.000
_cell.angle_alpha   90.00
_cell.angle_beta   90.00
_cell.angle_gamma   90.00
#
_symmetry.space_group_name_H-M   'P 1'
#
loop_
_entity.id
_entity.type
_entity.pdbx_description
1 polymer ?
#
loop_
_entity_poly.entity_id
_entity_poly.type
_entity_poly.pdbx_seq_one_letter_code
_entity_poly.pdbx_strand_id
1 'polypeptide(L)'
;MTPTIYRSLARSWKVLLTRQRGLPASTTVASGNNVAGALGRPRSARPALPAPHPRLMARAAGSTAGHIGFIGAGGVMGLPMAMHVCDKYDGLERLHVYSRTAAKVEPLLQRCPQRVQWHDSARQVAEHCEMLVCMVGYPQDVEEVMLHPETGVLAAACGARTTPVIIDCTTSDPNLAERLAEAAAQRGSIAYDAPVTGGDVGARAGTLSVLVGCDTRRGERERAVRARVERLLQCFAGRVTFFEGVGSGQRAKLANQIAIASTMVGMAEALVYAHRVGLPLAAWLEAVSQGAAASFSLNVLGKRAGLERDFAPGFYVEHFVKDLGIALNEAQRLRLCLPGLALAQQLYLSLMAYGDGRKGTQALLLALERMNGRDGVNATEMDKMSAPEREQRP
;
A
#
# COMPACT_ATOMS: atom_id res chain seq x y z
N MET A 1 -15.73 -54.37 -8.96
CA MET A 1 -15.40 -53.81 -10.30
C MET A 1 -15.08 -52.33 -10.11
N THR A 2 -13.98 -51.72 -10.53
CA THR A 2 -12.59 -52.11 -10.79
C THR A 2 -11.86 -50.74 -10.85
N PRO A 3 -10.61 -50.63 -10.39
CA PRO A 3 -9.89 -49.36 -10.31
C PRO A 3 -9.27 -49.02 -11.67
N THR A 4 -10.02 -48.33 -12.54
CA THR A 4 -9.54 -47.98 -13.89
C THR A 4 -9.52 -46.46 -14.17
N ILE A 5 -10.17 -45.64 -13.37
CA ILE A 5 -10.24 -44.18 -13.62
C ILE A 5 -8.99 -43.44 -13.06
N TYR A 6 -8.29 -43.99 -12.07
CA TYR A 6 -7.11 -43.35 -11.47
C TYR A 6 -5.81 -43.45 -12.29
N ARG A 7 -5.76 -44.30 -13.34
CA ARG A 7 -4.54 -44.49 -14.15
C ARG A 7 -4.42 -43.56 -15.38
N SER A 8 -5.48 -42.83 -15.74
CA SER A 8 -5.47 -41.94 -16.91
C SER A 8 -4.86 -40.55 -16.59
N LEU A 9 -5.11 -40.01 -15.39
CA LEU A 9 -4.60 -38.69 -15.00
C LEU A 9 -3.10 -38.67 -14.63
N ALA A 10 -2.52 -39.81 -14.23
CA ALA A 10 -1.09 -39.90 -13.88
C ALA A 10 -0.13 -39.98 -15.09
N ARG A 11 -0.63 -40.23 -16.30
CA ARG A 11 0.20 -40.31 -17.53
C ARG A 11 0.43 -38.95 -18.20
N SER A 12 -0.47 -37.98 -18.01
CA SER A 12 -0.34 -36.65 -18.63
C SER A 12 0.68 -35.73 -17.93
N TRP A 13 1.02 -36.00 -16.67
CA TRP A 13 2.02 -35.21 -15.93
C TRP A 13 3.48 -35.64 -16.18
N LYS A 14 3.73 -36.90 -16.55
CA LYS A 14 5.10 -37.39 -16.86
C LYS A 14 5.60 -36.99 -18.25
N VAL A 15 4.71 -36.57 -19.16
CA VAL A 15 5.10 -36.16 -20.52
C VAL A 15 5.55 -34.68 -20.57
N LEU A 16 5.16 -33.85 -19.59
CA LEU A 16 5.59 -32.45 -19.53
C LEU A 16 7.00 -32.24 -18.93
N LEU A 17 7.50 -33.18 -18.13
CA LEU A 17 8.79 -33.03 -17.42
C LEU A 17 10.01 -33.59 -18.19
N THR A 18 9.81 -34.27 -19.32
CA THR A 18 10.91 -34.84 -20.12
C THR A 18 11.34 -33.96 -21.30
N ARG A 19 10.74 -32.78 -21.51
CA ARG A 19 11.10 -31.84 -22.60
C ARG A 19 12.02 -30.68 -22.17
N GLN A 20 12.67 -30.77 -21.01
CA GLN A 20 13.59 -29.73 -20.51
C GLN A 20 15.06 -30.12 -20.46
N ARG A 21 15.50 -31.09 -21.28
CA ARG A 21 16.94 -31.37 -21.46
C ARG A 21 17.28 -31.54 -22.93
N GLY A 22 18.01 -30.57 -23.47
CA GLY A 22 18.76 -30.71 -24.72
C GLY A 22 18.50 -29.61 -25.74
N LEU A 23 19.29 -28.54 -25.70
CA LEU A 23 19.64 -27.76 -26.89
C LEU A 23 21.12 -27.34 -26.79
N PRO A 24 21.95 -27.61 -27.81
CA PRO A 24 23.35 -27.18 -27.87
C PRO A 24 23.49 -25.78 -28.48
N ALA A 25 24.71 -25.24 -28.33
CA ALA A 25 25.13 -23.91 -28.75
C ALA A 25 25.32 -23.74 -30.28
N SER A 26 25.15 -22.48 -30.70
CA SER A 26 25.67 -21.79 -31.90
C SER A 26 25.27 -22.29 -33.29
N THR A 27 24.62 -21.41 -34.06
CA THR A 27 24.96 -21.17 -35.47
C THR A 27 24.40 -19.84 -35.94
N THR A 28 25.27 -19.07 -36.56
CA THR A 28 25.03 -17.80 -37.24
C THR A 28 24.48 -18.07 -38.64
N VAL A 29 23.36 -17.45 -39.03
CA VAL A 29 23.00 -17.22 -40.45
C VAL A 29 22.26 -15.90 -40.58
N ALA A 30 22.65 -15.14 -41.60
CA ALA A 30 22.17 -13.80 -41.94
C ALA A 30 20.99 -13.79 -42.92
N SER A 31 20.32 -12.64 -42.94
CA SER A 31 19.57 -12.00 -44.04
C SER A 31 18.17 -12.49 -44.40
N GLY A 32 17.24 -11.53 -44.53
CA GLY A 32 16.14 -11.60 -45.49
C GLY A 32 14.73 -11.28 -44.97
N ASN A 33 14.25 -10.09 -45.35
CA ASN A 33 12.84 -9.69 -45.57
C ASN A 33 11.96 -9.21 -44.41
N ASN A 34 11.89 -7.87 -44.35
CA ASN A 34 10.70 -7.01 -44.28
C ASN A 34 9.35 -7.65 -43.95
N VAL A 35 8.85 -7.30 -42.75
CA VAL A 35 7.43 -6.99 -42.54
C VAL A 35 7.38 -5.72 -41.69
N ALA A 36 7.27 -4.56 -42.35
CA ALA A 36 7.05 -3.27 -41.69
C ALA A 36 5.55 -3.13 -41.40
N GLY A 37 5.18 -3.01 -40.12
CA GLY A 37 3.80 -2.77 -39.72
C GLY A 37 3.65 -2.61 -38.21
N ALA A 38 3.63 -1.35 -37.76
CA ALA A 38 3.12 -0.89 -36.47
C ALA A 38 3.79 -1.44 -35.19
N LEU A 39 5.00 -0.97 -34.88
CA LEU A 39 5.49 -0.91 -33.49
C LEU A 39 5.91 0.53 -33.17
N GLY A 40 5.33 1.03 -32.06
CA GLY A 40 5.45 2.41 -31.62
C GLY A 40 6.90 2.86 -31.41
N ARG A 41 7.13 4.14 -31.69
CA ARG A 41 8.41 4.83 -31.44
C ARG A 41 8.90 4.58 -30.01
N PRO A 42 10.22 4.37 -29.78
CA PRO A 42 10.76 4.36 -28.44
C PRO A 42 10.51 5.71 -27.76
N ARG A 43 10.05 5.66 -26.50
CA ARG A 43 9.89 6.84 -25.64
C ARG A 43 11.20 7.61 -25.61
N SER A 44 11.15 8.91 -25.93
CA SER A 44 12.26 9.84 -25.71
C SER A 44 12.73 9.75 -24.26
N ALA A 45 14.02 9.55 -24.04
CA ALA A 45 14.63 9.63 -22.73
C ALA A 45 14.25 10.97 -22.07
N ARG A 46 13.58 10.91 -20.91
CA ARG A 46 13.31 12.11 -20.10
C ARG A 46 14.66 12.64 -19.58
N PRO A 47 14.85 13.97 -19.52
CA PRO A 47 16.09 14.53 -19.01
C PRO A 47 16.33 14.06 -17.57
N ALA A 48 17.56 13.65 -17.29
CA ALA A 48 17.97 13.29 -15.93
C ALA A 48 17.78 14.51 -15.02
N LEU A 49 17.17 14.31 -13.85
CA LEU A 49 17.12 15.33 -12.81
C LEU A 49 18.54 15.83 -12.51
N PRO A 50 18.76 17.15 -12.37
CA PRO A 50 20.09 17.70 -12.14
C PRO A 50 20.71 17.07 -10.88
N ALA A 51 22.00 16.75 -10.97
CA ALA A 51 22.74 16.22 -9.83
C ALA A 51 22.80 17.30 -8.71
N PRO A 52 22.53 16.95 -7.45
CA PRO A 52 22.61 17.92 -6.35
C PRO A 52 24.02 18.49 -6.19
N HIS A 53 24.11 19.77 -5.84
CA HIS A 53 25.35 20.55 -5.82
C HIS A 53 26.36 20.01 -4.78
N PRO A 54 27.64 19.75 -5.15
CA PRO A 54 28.61 19.06 -4.28
C PRO A 54 29.15 19.82 -3.05
N ARG A 55 28.65 21.03 -2.73
CA ARG A 55 29.26 21.92 -1.71
C ARG A 55 28.49 22.05 -0.38
N LEU A 56 27.39 21.34 -0.15
CA LEU A 56 26.54 21.57 1.05
C LEU A 56 26.69 20.56 2.20
N MET A 57 27.65 19.64 2.17
CA MET A 57 27.71 18.54 3.16
C MET A 57 28.99 18.49 4.01
N ALA A 58 29.64 19.64 4.22
CA ALA A 58 30.77 19.75 5.15
C ALA A 58 30.71 21.05 5.98
N ARG A 59 29.97 21.03 7.08
CA ARG A 59 30.17 21.94 8.23
C ARG A 59 29.49 21.38 9.49
N ALA A 60 30.27 21.26 10.57
CA ALA A 60 29.86 20.69 11.86
C ALA A 60 29.80 21.78 12.95
N ALA A 61 28.74 21.74 13.76
CA ALA A 61 28.69 22.08 15.19
C ALA A 61 27.26 21.76 15.72
N GLY A 62 27.09 20.54 16.22
CA GLY A 62 25.81 19.90 16.57
C GLY A 62 25.46 18.83 15.54
N SER A 63 25.73 17.56 15.85
CA SER A 63 25.40 16.43 14.98
C SER A 63 23.87 16.27 14.93
N THR A 64 23.25 16.41 13.76
CA THR A 64 21.87 15.92 13.55
C THR A 64 21.83 14.42 13.29
N ALA A 65 22.97 13.72 13.37
CA ALA A 65 23.00 12.27 13.27
C ALA A 65 22.18 11.68 14.42
N GLY A 66 21.27 10.77 14.10
CA GLY A 66 20.37 10.20 15.10
C GLY A 66 19.11 11.03 15.39
N HIS A 67 18.87 12.13 14.65
CA HIS A 67 17.61 12.87 14.68
C HIS A 67 16.73 12.51 13.49
N ILE A 68 15.59 11.87 13.73
CA ILE A 68 14.65 11.41 12.70
C ILE A 68 13.33 12.18 12.80
N GLY A 69 12.76 12.58 11.67
CA GLY A 69 11.44 13.19 11.57
C GLY A 69 10.35 12.17 11.28
N PHE A 70 9.17 12.35 11.86
CA PHE A 70 7.98 11.56 11.54
C PHE A 70 6.72 12.44 11.46
N ILE A 71 6.21 12.62 10.26
CA ILE A 71 4.98 13.36 9.96
C ILE A 71 3.80 12.38 9.87
N GLY A 72 2.71 12.68 10.56
CA GLY A 72 1.54 11.81 10.66
C GLY A 72 1.65 10.77 11.79
N ALA A 73 2.45 11.06 12.82
CA ALA A 73 2.75 10.15 13.94
C ALA A 73 1.55 9.79 14.84
N GLY A 74 0.36 10.37 14.62
CA GLY A 74 -0.87 10.06 15.34
C GLY A 74 -1.90 9.26 14.54
N GLY A 75 -1.58 8.85 13.31
CA GLY A 75 -2.48 8.08 12.45
C GLY A 75 -2.51 6.58 12.81
N VAL A 76 -3.53 5.86 12.33
CA VAL A 76 -3.68 4.40 12.53
C VAL A 76 -2.43 3.62 12.07
N MET A 77 -1.81 4.08 10.98
CA MET A 77 -0.55 3.52 10.48
C MET A 77 0.67 4.22 11.09
N GLY A 78 0.67 5.56 11.13
CA GLY A 78 1.84 6.34 11.53
C GLY A 78 2.25 6.15 12.99
N LEU A 79 1.30 6.01 13.91
CA LEU A 79 1.58 5.83 15.33
C LEU A 79 2.40 4.56 15.63
N PRO A 80 1.96 3.34 15.25
CA PRO A 80 2.77 2.15 15.48
C PRO A 80 4.09 2.17 14.70
N MET A 81 4.13 2.74 13.49
CA MET A 81 5.38 2.89 12.74
C MET A 81 6.39 3.77 13.48
N ALA A 82 5.96 4.91 14.03
CA ALA A 82 6.80 5.80 14.84
C ALA A 82 7.29 5.11 16.13
N MET A 83 6.44 4.32 16.79
CA MET A 83 6.85 3.51 17.95
C MET A 83 7.96 2.52 17.58
N HIS A 84 7.85 1.83 16.44
CA HIS A 84 8.92 0.93 15.96
C HIS A 84 10.23 1.67 15.65
N VAL A 85 10.17 2.89 15.11
CA VAL A 85 11.38 3.71 14.91
C VAL A 85 12.02 4.02 16.25
N CYS A 86 11.25 4.41 17.27
CA CYS A 86 11.76 4.55 18.62
C CYS A 86 12.41 3.24 19.09
N ASP A 87 11.70 2.13 19.09
CA ASP A 87 12.18 0.90 19.72
C ASP A 87 13.39 0.27 19.01
N LYS A 88 13.54 0.46 17.70
CA LYS A 88 14.48 -0.33 16.88
C LYS A 88 15.52 0.45 16.11
N TYR A 89 15.38 1.77 15.92
CA TYR A 89 16.38 2.52 15.16
C TYR A 89 17.66 2.72 15.98
N ASP A 90 18.70 1.99 15.59
CA ASP A 90 20.02 2.10 16.22
C ASP A 90 20.64 3.48 15.98
N GLY A 91 21.08 4.11 17.06
CA GLY A 91 21.59 5.48 17.07
C GLY A 91 20.53 6.60 17.05
N LEU A 92 19.25 6.31 17.28
CA LEU A 92 18.23 7.36 17.42
C LEU A 92 18.39 8.11 18.75
N GLU A 93 18.80 9.37 18.68
CA GLU A 93 18.85 10.34 19.78
C GLU A 93 17.49 10.97 20.02
N ARG A 94 16.80 11.40 18.96
CA ARG A 94 15.50 12.07 19.04
C ARG A 94 14.62 11.78 17.81
N LEU A 95 13.36 11.45 18.06
CA LEU A 95 12.29 11.41 17.07
C LEU A 95 11.48 12.71 17.15
N HIS A 96 11.58 13.54 16.12
CA HIS A 96 10.80 14.76 15.97
C HIS A 96 9.50 14.44 15.24
N VAL A 97 8.36 14.80 15.82
CA VAL A 97 7.05 14.35 15.33
C VAL A 97 6.10 15.50 15.10
N TYR A 98 5.26 15.36 14.08
CA TYR A 98 4.14 16.26 13.83
C TYR A 98 2.89 15.46 13.46
N SER A 99 1.75 15.97 13.91
CA SER A 99 0.41 15.53 13.55
C SER A 99 -0.50 16.73 13.64
N ARG A 100 -1.38 16.93 12.65
CA ARG A 100 -2.36 18.03 12.63
C ARG A 100 -3.19 18.08 13.91
N THR A 101 -3.51 16.92 14.48
CA THR A 101 -4.16 16.80 15.79
C THR A 101 -3.12 16.40 16.83
N ALA A 102 -2.72 17.35 17.68
CA ALA A 102 -1.68 17.16 18.71
C ALA A 102 -1.99 16.00 19.67
N ALA A 103 -3.24 15.91 20.16
CA ALA A 103 -3.69 14.86 21.08
C ALA A 103 -3.48 13.43 20.55
N LYS A 104 -3.36 13.23 19.24
CA LYS A 104 -3.12 11.89 18.65
C LYS A 104 -1.69 11.41 18.82
N VAL A 105 -0.75 12.29 19.18
CA VAL A 105 0.66 11.95 19.41
C VAL A 105 0.92 11.60 20.88
N GLU A 106 -0.03 11.90 21.76
CA GLU A 106 0.09 11.65 23.21
C GLU A 106 0.50 10.21 23.56
N PRO A 107 -0.06 9.14 22.94
CA PRO A 107 0.39 7.78 23.23
C PRO A 107 1.87 7.53 22.92
N LEU A 108 2.42 8.19 21.88
CA LEU A 108 3.83 8.09 21.51
C LEU A 108 4.72 8.84 22.50
N LEU A 109 4.31 10.04 22.92
CA LEU A 109 5.02 10.84 23.93
C LEU A 109 5.08 10.11 25.27
N GLN A 110 3.97 9.51 25.71
CA GLN A 110 3.92 8.74 26.95
C GLN A 110 4.79 7.47 26.90
N ARG A 111 4.83 6.79 25.75
CA ARG A 111 5.62 5.56 25.58
C ARG A 111 7.13 5.83 25.49
N CYS A 112 7.52 6.97 24.91
CA CYS A 112 8.91 7.32 24.61
C CYS A 112 9.28 8.78 25.04
N PRO A 113 9.03 9.19 26.30
CA PRO A 113 9.03 10.61 26.70
C PRO A 113 10.39 11.30 26.57
N GLN A 114 11.48 10.55 26.74
CA GLN A 114 12.84 11.09 26.64
C GLN A 114 13.34 11.16 25.19
N ARG A 115 12.67 10.49 24.24
CA ARG A 115 13.16 10.30 22.87
C ARG A 115 12.24 10.86 21.80
N VAL A 116 11.07 11.38 22.17
CA VAL A 116 10.12 11.99 21.24
C VAL A 116 10.00 13.48 21.56
N GLN A 117 9.90 14.30 20.52
CA GLN A 117 9.59 15.73 20.64
C GLN A 117 8.56 16.10 19.58
N TRP A 118 7.41 16.59 20.02
CA TRP A 118 6.39 17.13 19.13
C TRP A 118 6.70 18.57 18.71
N HIS A 119 6.26 18.93 17.51
CA HIS A 119 6.40 20.27 16.93
C HIS A 119 5.08 20.73 16.32
N ASP A 120 4.88 22.05 16.21
CA ASP A 120 3.65 22.65 15.69
C ASP A 120 3.51 22.58 14.17
N SER A 121 4.59 22.26 13.44
CA SER A 121 4.58 22.17 11.98
C SER A 121 5.55 21.14 11.42
N ALA A 122 5.29 20.70 10.19
CA ALA A 122 6.18 19.80 9.46
C ALA A 122 7.53 20.45 9.13
N ARG A 123 7.54 21.77 8.90
CA ARG A 123 8.77 22.58 8.78
C ARG A 123 9.66 22.45 10.02
N GLN A 124 9.11 22.67 11.21
CA GLN A 124 9.88 22.60 12.46
C GLN A 124 10.48 21.20 12.68
N VAL A 125 9.76 20.12 12.32
CA VAL A 125 10.33 18.77 12.32
C VAL A 125 11.54 18.70 11.39
N ALA A 126 11.39 19.19 10.16
CA ALA A 126 12.44 19.15 9.13
C ALA A 126 13.71 19.93 9.51
N GLU A 127 13.58 21.03 10.26
CA GLU A 127 14.71 21.84 10.75
C GLU A 127 15.63 21.10 11.72
N HIS A 128 15.17 19.98 12.32
CA HIS A 128 15.89 19.23 13.35
C HIS A 128 16.34 17.83 12.93
N CYS A 129 15.99 17.35 11.74
CA CYS A 129 16.22 15.95 11.36
C CYS A 129 17.01 15.79 10.06
N GLU A 130 17.68 14.64 9.92
CA GLU A 130 18.42 14.29 8.70
C GLU A 130 17.63 13.41 7.72
N MET A 131 16.65 12.66 8.25
CA MET A 131 15.72 11.87 7.46
C MET A 131 14.33 12.04 8.06
N LEU A 132 13.32 12.10 7.20
CA LEU A 132 11.94 12.34 7.58
C LEU A 132 11.03 11.31 6.91
N VAL A 133 10.21 10.64 7.71
CA VAL A 133 9.15 9.75 7.25
C VAL A 133 7.82 10.52 7.26
N CYS A 134 7.00 10.35 6.24
CA CYS A 134 5.65 10.88 6.17
C CYS A 134 4.63 9.75 5.99
N MET A 135 3.57 9.77 6.80
CA MET A 135 2.47 8.82 6.72
C MET A 135 1.14 9.52 7.04
N VAL A 136 0.50 10.10 6.03
CA VAL A 136 -0.75 10.86 6.15
C VAL A 136 -1.91 10.19 5.40
N GLY A 137 -3.11 10.79 5.41
CA GLY A 137 -4.34 10.13 4.92
C GLY A 137 -4.50 10.19 3.40
N TYR A 138 -4.30 11.37 2.82
CA TYR A 138 -4.63 11.68 1.43
C TYR A 138 -3.47 12.37 0.68
N PRO A 139 -3.41 12.28 -0.66
CA PRO A 139 -2.40 12.98 -1.47
C PRO A 139 -2.32 14.50 -1.18
N GLN A 140 -3.47 15.13 -0.94
CA GLN A 140 -3.54 16.56 -0.62
C GLN A 140 -2.86 16.87 0.73
N ASP A 141 -2.96 15.95 1.70
CA ASP A 141 -2.24 16.09 2.98
C ASP A 141 -0.73 16.00 2.75
N VAL A 142 -0.26 15.16 1.82
CA VAL A 142 1.17 15.09 1.44
C VAL A 142 1.60 16.42 0.83
N GLU A 143 0.82 16.98 -0.09
CA GLU A 143 1.10 18.30 -0.68
C GLU A 143 1.20 19.38 0.39
N GLU A 144 0.25 19.43 1.32
CA GLU A 144 0.24 20.40 2.42
C GLU A 144 1.49 20.25 3.30
N VAL A 145 1.75 19.06 3.84
CA VAL A 145 2.86 18.88 4.80
C VAL A 145 4.23 18.96 4.14
N MET A 146 4.35 18.74 2.84
CA MET A 146 5.64 18.79 2.13
C MET A 146 5.91 20.13 1.47
N LEU A 147 4.92 20.69 0.77
CA LEU A 147 5.09 21.79 -0.18
C LEU A 147 4.52 23.12 0.30
N HIS A 148 3.77 23.17 1.40
CA HIS A 148 3.24 24.43 1.91
C HIS A 148 4.39 25.43 2.15
N PRO A 149 4.30 26.67 1.61
CA PRO A 149 5.44 27.58 1.53
C PRO A 149 6.00 28.04 2.89
N GLU A 150 5.17 28.00 3.95
CA GLU A 150 5.56 28.48 5.28
C GLU A 150 5.76 27.36 6.31
N THR A 151 4.95 26.29 6.21
CA THR A 151 4.81 25.26 7.25
C THR A 151 5.19 23.86 6.76
N GLY A 152 5.42 23.69 5.45
CA GLY A 152 5.79 22.42 4.84
C GLY A 152 7.25 22.07 5.05
N VAL A 153 7.59 20.78 4.92
CA VAL A 153 8.96 20.26 5.06
C VAL A 153 9.96 21.01 4.18
N LEU A 154 9.59 21.29 2.92
CA LEU A 154 10.48 21.98 1.98
C LEU A 154 10.62 23.49 2.24
N ALA A 155 9.82 24.08 3.13
CA ALA A 155 10.01 25.47 3.57
C ALA A 155 11.23 25.62 4.52
N ALA A 156 11.61 24.56 5.22
CA ALA A 156 12.77 24.56 6.12
C ALA A 156 14.10 24.83 5.40
N ALA A 157 14.18 24.56 4.10
CA ALA A 157 15.39 24.76 3.29
C ALA A 157 15.86 26.23 3.21
N CYS A 158 15.01 27.19 3.58
CA CYS A 158 15.37 28.59 3.76
C CYS A 158 15.92 28.85 5.18
N GLY A 159 17.06 28.24 5.53
CA GLY A 159 17.80 28.54 6.76
C GLY A 159 18.17 27.36 7.67
N ALA A 160 17.73 26.13 7.36
CA ALA A 160 18.13 24.94 8.12
C ALA A 160 19.60 24.54 7.84
N ARG A 161 20.23 23.87 8.83
CA ARG A 161 21.62 23.38 8.75
C ARG A 161 21.79 22.27 7.70
N THR A 162 20.73 21.52 7.41
CA THR A 162 20.61 20.46 6.39
C THR A 162 19.15 20.36 5.93
N THR A 163 18.89 19.95 4.68
CA THR A 163 17.54 19.55 4.22
C THR A 163 17.42 18.03 4.37
N PRO A 164 16.40 17.48 5.03
CA PRO A 164 16.32 16.05 5.30
C PRO A 164 16.10 15.23 4.03
N VAL A 165 16.49 13.95 4.05
CA VAL A 165 15.99 12.96 3.09
C VAL A 165 14.51 12.68 3.41
N ILE A 166 13.64 12.82 2.41
CA ILE A 166 12.20 12.66 2.56
C ILE A 166 11.79 11.25 2.13
N ILE A 167 10.97 10.59 2.94
CA ILE A 167 10.45 9.25 2.70
C ILE A 167 8.93 9.33 2.87
N ASP A 168 8.18 9.42 1.77
CA ASP A 168 6.72 9.43 1.80
C ASP A 168 6.17 8.01 1.74
N CYS A 169 5.69 7.51 2.88
CA CYS A 169 5.04 6.21 3.01
C CYS A 169 3.54 6.25 2.70
N THR A 170 2.99 7.42 2.37
CA THR A 170 1.58 7.60 2.02
C THR A 170 1.30 6.95 0.66
N THR A 171 0.10 6.37 0.51
CA THR A 171 -0.36 5.98 -0.83
C THR A 171 -0.92 7.21 -1.55
N SER A 172 -0.24 7.60 -2.63
CA SER A 172 -0.42 8.87 -3.34
C SER A 172 -0.32 8.69 -4.87
N ASP A 173 -0.59 9.78 -5.60
CA ASP A 173 -0.44 9.82 -7.06
C ASP A 173 1.05 9.72 -7.47
N PRO A 174 1.43 8.86 -8.44
CA PRO A 174 2.82 8.78 -8.93
C PRO A 174 3.37 10.13 -9.46
N ASN A 175 2.52 10.99 -10.04
CA ASN A 175 2.90 12.32 -10.49
C ASN A 175 3.21 13.26 -9.31
N LEU A 176 2.52 13.11 -8.18
CA LEU A 176 2.85 13.86 -6.97
C LEU A 176 4.24 13.47 -6.46
N ALA A 177 4.60 12.18 -6.49
CA ALA A 177 5.95 11.73 -6.15
C ALA A 177 7.01 12.34 -7.08
N GLU A 178 6.76 12.41 -8.39
CA GLU A 178 7.65 13.09 -9.35
C GLU A 178 7.85 14.57 -9.01
N ARG A 179 6.75 15.31 -8.78
CA ARG A 179 6.83 16.74 -8.38
C ARG A 179 7.56 16.94 -7.05
N LEU A 180 7.33 16.06 -6.08
CA LEU A 180 7.98 16.14 -4.77
C LEU A 180 9.49 15.93 -4.89
N ALA A 181 9.91 14.95 -5.70
CA ALA A 181 11.32 14.71 -5.96
C ALA A 181 11.99 15.89 -6.67
N GLU A 182 11.32 16.52 -7.65
CA GLU A 182 11.79 17.74 -8.30
C GLU A 182 11.94 18.90 -7.31
N ALA A 183 10.91 19.15 -6.49
CA ALA A 183 10.91 20.22 -5.50
C ALA A 183 11.97 20.00 -4.40
N ALA A 184 12.19 18.75 -3.99
CA ALA A 184 13.24 18.37 -3.05
C ALA A 184 14.64 18.56 -3.65
N ALA A 185 14.85 18.14 -4.90
CA ALA A 185 16.12 18.28 -5.60
C ALA A 185 16.54 19.75 -5.76
N GLN A 186 15.60 20.64 -6.07
CA GLN A 186 15.83 22.10 -6.12
C GLN A 186 16.32 22.68 -4.78
N ARG A 187 16.07 21.99 -3.67
CA ARG A 187 16.47 22.35 -2.30
C ARG A 187 17.61 21.48 -1.75
N GLY A 188 18.28 20.73 -2.62
CA GLY A 188 19.39 19.86 -2.24
C GLY A 188 19.00 18.64 -1.40
N SER A 189 17.72 18.24 -1.43
CA SER A 189 17.18 17.06 -0.76
C SER A 189 16.88 15.93 -1.75
N ILE A 190 16.63 14.73 -1.21
CA ILE A 190 16.21 13.54 -1.95
C ILE A 190 14.86 13.10 -1.39
N ALA A 191 13.89 12.84 -2.26
CA ALA A 191 12.60 12.26 -1.89
C ALA A 191 12.45 10.83 -2.42
N TYR A 192 11.99 9.95 -1.56
CA TYR A 192 11.63 8.57 -1.85
C TYR A 192 10.12 8.43 -1.72
N ASP A 193 9.43 7.91 -2.73
CA ASP A 193 8.08 7.39 -2.58
C ASP A 193 8.16 5.95 -2.08
N ALA A 194 7.69 5.70 -0.86
CA ALA A 194 7.85 4.43 -0.16
C ALA A 194 6.52 3.88 0.41
N PRO A 195 5.42 3.84 -0.36
CA PRO A 195 4.13 3.37 0.14
C PRO A 195 4.20 1.93 0.70
N VAL A 196 3.34 1.66 1.67
CA VAL A 196 3.35 0.42 2.44
C VAL A 196 2.15 -0.48 2.15
N THR A 197 2.31 -1.79 2.35
CA THR A 197 1.22 -2.77 2.35
C THR A 197 1.36 -3.74 3.53
N GLY A 198 0.23 -4.26 4.02
CA GLY A 198 0.14 -5.05 5.26
C GLY A 198 -0.90 -4.56 6.27
N GLY A 199 -1.48 -3.37 6.03
CA GLY A 199 -2.55 -2.81 6.87
C GLY A 199 -2.11 -2.45 8.29
N ASP A 200 -3.09 -2.13 9.13
CA ASP A 200 -2.89 -1.75 10.53
C ASP A 200 -2.24 -2.87 11.36
N VAL A 201 -2.60 -4.14 11.07
CA VAL A 201 -2.00 -5.32 11.70
C VAL A 201 -0.50 -5.39 11.41
N GLY A 202 -0.11 -5.25 10.13
CA GLY A 202 1.30 -5.24 9.74
C GLY A 202 2.07 -4.06 10.34
N ALA A 203 1.44 -2.88 10.46
CA ALA A 203 2.05 -1.71 11.08
C ALA A 203 2.32 -1.93 12.57
N ARG A 204 1.34 -2.46 13.32
CA ARG A 204 1.53 -2.81 14.74
C ARG A 204 2.57 -3.90 14.94
N ALA A 205 2.58 -4.91 14.08
CA ALA A 205 3.55 -6.00 14.15
C ALA A 205 4.96 -5.62 13.67
N GLY A 206 5.12 -4.50 12.96
CA GLY A 206 6.39 -4.09 12.34
C GLY A 206 6.80 -5.01 11.18
N THR A 207 5.82 -5.55 10.45
CA THR A 207 5.99 -6.54 9.37
C THR A 207 5.52 -6.03 8.02
N LEU A 208 5.38 -4.70 7.85
CA LEU A 208 4.96 -4.10 6.60
C LEU A 208 5.89 -4.50 5.44
N SER A 209 5.33 -4.55 4.24
CA SER A 209 6.12 -4.51 3.00
C SER A 209 6.14 -3.09 2.46
N VAL A 210 7.34 -2.55 2.27
CA VAL A 210 7.56 -1.17 1.77
C VAL A 210 8.01 -1.24 0.33
N LEU A 211 7.31 -0.50 -0.54
CA LEU A 211 7.54 -0.45 -1.99
C LEU A 211 8.19 0.88 -2.33
N VAL A 212 9.51 0.90 -2.51
CA VAL A 212 10.29 2.14 -2.61
C VAL A 212 10.58 2.47 -4.07
N GLY A 213 10.12 3.61 -4.57
CA GLY A 213 10.53 4.23 -5.82
C GLY A 213 11.70 5.17 -5.60
N CYS A 214 12.77 4.98 -6.37
CA CYS A 214 13.88 5.93 -6.46
C CYS A 214 14.77 5.62 -7.66
N ASP A 215 15.63 6.54 -8.05
CA ASP A 215 16.68 6.26 -9.01
C ASP A 215 17.73 5.32 -8.39
N THR A 216 17.69 4.03 -8.76
CA THR A 216 18.53 2.98 -8.18
C THR A 216 19.96 2.97 -8.74
N ARG A 217 20.23 3.67 -9.84
CA ARG A 217 21.52 3.69 -10.56
C ARG A 217 22.30 4.99 -10.36
N ARG A 218 22.59 5.34 -9.11
CA ARG A 218 23.42 6.52 -8.81
C ARG A 218 24.69 6.10 -8.04
N GLY A 219 25.64 7.03 -7.93
CA GLY A 219 27.00 6.81 -7.46
C GLY A 219 27.11 6.25 -6.03
N GLU A 220 28.33 6.13 -5.51
CA GLU A 220 28.59 5.58 -4.16
C GLU A 220 27.82 6.32 -3.05
N ARG A 221 27.62 7.63 -3.21
CA ARG A 221 26.94 8.48 -2.23
C ARG A 221 25.45 8.16 -2.13
N GLU A 222 24.77 7.98 -3.26
CA GLU A 222 23.36 7.62 -3.29
C GLU A 222 23.11 6.21 -2.78
N ARG A 223 24.09 5.29 -2.95
CA ARG A 223 24.06 3.97 -2.32
C ARG A 223 24.13 4.06 -0.79
N ALA A 224 24.98 4.94 -0.25
CA ALA A 224 25.06 5.17 1.19
C ALA A 224 23.76 5.76 1.77
N VAL A 225 23.16 6.75 1.10
CA VAL A 225 21.85 7.30 1.51
C VAL A 225 20.78 6.22 1.47
N ARG A 226 20.72 5.44 0.38
CA ARG A 226 19.78 4.31 0.25
C ARG A 226 19.91 3.31 1.39
N ALA A 227 21.11 2.92 1.78
CA ALA A 227 21.33 1.99 2.89
C ALA A 227 20.77 2.53 4.22
N ARG A 228 20.91 3.84 4.46
CA ARG A 228 20.36 4.50 5.66
C ARG A 228 18.83 4.57 5.64
N VAL A 229 18.25 4.86 4.48
CA VAL A 229 16.80 4.83 4.25
C VAL A 229 16.26 3.41 4.47
N GLU A 230 16.92 2.40 3.91
CA GLU A 230 16.53 1.00 4.07
C GLU A 230 16.57 0.57 5.55
N ARG A 231 17.65 0.92 6.27
CA ARG A 231 17.76 0.67 7.72
C ARG A 231 16.62 1.31 8.52
N LEU A 232 16.23 2.54 8.18
CA LEU A 232 15.10 3.22 8.83
C LEU A 232 13.78 2.52 8.54
N LEU A 233 13.52 2.18 7.28
CA LEU A 233 12.30 1.48 6.86
C LEU A 233 12.17 0.10 7.53
N GLN A 234 13.29 -0.61 7.72
CA GLN A 234 13.35 -1.92 8.38
C GLN A 234 12.92 -1.89 9.85
N CYS A 235 12.84 -0.73 10.51
CA CYS A 235 12.29 -0.65 11.87
C CYS A 235 10.82 -1.12 11.90
N PHE A 236 10.02 -0.76 10.90
CA PHE A 236 8.59 -1.08 10.84
C PHE A 236 8.21 -2.03 9.69
N ALA A 237 9.21 -2.55 8.97
CA ALA A 237 9.00 -3.39 7.79
C ALA A 237 9.71 -4.74 7.91
N GLY A 238 9.00 -5.81 7.53
CA GLY A 238 9.60 -7.13 7.33
C GLY A 238 10.26 -7.27 5.95
N ARG A 239 9.88 -6.42 5.00
CA ARG A 239 10.44 -6.42 3.64
C ARG A 239 10.48 -5.00 3.08
N VAL A 240 11.62 -4.62 2.50
CA VAL A 240 11.80 -3.39 1.73
C VAL A 240 12.19 -3.78 0.32
N THR A 241 11.52 -3.24 -0.70
CA THR A 241 11.81 -3.54 -2.11
C THR A 241 11.91 -2.26 -2.91
N PHE A 242 13.04 -2.09 -3.59
CA PHE A 242 13.33 -0.90 -4.39
C PHE A 242 13.00 -1.14 -5.87
N PHE A 243 12.25 -0.20 -6.45
CA PHE A 243 11.90 -0.12 -7.86
C PHE A 243 12.64 1.06 -8.49
N GLU A 244 13.14 0.85 -9.71
CA GLU A 244 13.86 1.89 -10.45
C GLU A 244 12.92 3.01 -10.90
N GLY A 245 13.33 4.25 -10.63
CA GLY A 245 12.63 5.47 -11.02
C GLY A 245 11.74 6.05 -9.91
N VAL A 246 11.68 7.38 -9.86
CA VAL A 246 10.75 8.12 -8.98
C VAL A 246 9.29 7.82 -9.36
N GLY A 247 8.44 7.65 -8.35
CA GLY A 247 7.03 7.31 -8.50
C GLY A 247 6.78 5.82 -8.76
N SER A 248 7.83 5.01 -8.94
CA SER A 248 7.69 3.57 -9.16
C SER A 248 7.21 2.81 -7.92
N GLY A 249 7.46 3.32 -6.72
CA GLY A 249 6.89 2.79 -5.47
C GLY A 249 5.38 2.98 -5.43
N GLN A 250 4.90 4.19 -5.77
CA GLN A 250 3.46 4.46 -5.93
C GLN A 250 2.84 3.56 -7.00
N ARG A 251 3.46 3.41 -8.18
CA ARG A 251 2.95 2.51 -9.22
C ARG A 251 2.89 1.05 -8.77
N ALA A 252 3.91 0.57 -8.06
CA ALA A 252 3.91 -0.77 -7.47
C ALA A 252 2.78 -0.91 -6.44
N LYS A 253 2.53 0.12 -5.63
CA LYS A 253 1.41 0.14 -4.69
C LYS A 253 0.06 0.13 -5.40
N LEU A 254 -0.14 0.91 -6.47
CA LEU A 254 -1.38 0.89 -7.25
C LEU A 254 -1.63 -0.48 -7.87
N ALA A 255 -0.61 -1.13 -8.42
CA ALA A 255 -0.72 -2.51 -8.91
C ALA A 255 -1.19 -3.48 -7.80
N ASN A 256 -0.66 -3.33 -6.57
CA ASN A 256 -1.13 -4.09 -5.41
C ASN A 256 -2.60 -3.81 -5.08
N GLN A 257 -3.03 -2.54 -5.08
CA GLN A 257 -4.43 -2.17 -4.78
C GLN A 257 -5.40 -2.70 -5.86
N ILE A 258 -4.99 -2.72 -7.13
CA ILE A 258 -5.75 -3.34 -8.23
C ILE A 258 -5.92 -4.85 -8.00
N ALA A 259 -4.86 -5.55 -7.60
CA ALA A 259 -4.95 -6.98 -7.28
C ALA A 259 -5.90 -7.24 -6.11
N ILE A 260 -5.80 -6.45 -5.03
CA ILE A 260 -6.71 -6.54 -3.88
C ILE A 260 -8.16 -6.30 -4.29
N ALA A 261 -8.43 -5.35 -5.18
CA ALA A 261 -9.79 -5.05 -5.64
C ALA A 261 -10.45 -6.29 -6.26
N SER A 262 -9.75 -6.96 -7.18
CA SER A 262 -10.22 -8.18 -7.83
C SER A 262 -10.43 -9.34 -6.84
N THR A 263 -9.49 -9.56 -5.91
CA THR A 263 -9.63 -10.64 -4.93
C THR A 263 -10.74 -10.36 -3.91
N MET A 264 -11.05 -9.10 -3.62
CA MET A 264 -12.18 -8.74 -2.76
C MET A 264 -13.52 -8.98 -3.43
N VAL A 265 -13.67 -8.61 -4.70
CA VAL A 265 -14.90 -8.91 -5.46
C VAL A 265 -15.11 -10.43 -5.51
N GLY A 266 -14.08 -11.19 -5.91
CA GLY A 266 -14.17 -12.65 -5.99
C GLY A 266 -14.49 -13.31 -4.64
N MET A 267 -13.89 -12.84 -3.55
CA MET A 267 -14.22 -13.30 -2.20
C MET A 267 -15.70 -13.03 -1.85
N ALA A 268 -16.17 -11.81 -2.06
CA ALA A 268 -17.53 -11.41 -1.68
C ALA A 268 -18.59 -12.16 -2.50
N GLU A 269 -18.41 -12.26 -3.83
CA GLU A 269 -19.31 -13.02 -4.71
C GLU A 269 -19.35 -14.50 -4.35
N ALA A 270 -18.19 -15.12 -4.11
CA ALA A 270 -18.11 -16.53 -3.72
C ALA A 270 -18.82 -16.82 -2.39
N LEU A 271 -18.69 -15.92 -1.40
CA LEU A 271 -19.40 -16.04 -0.11
C LEU A 271 -20.92 -15.92 -0.27
N VAL A 272 -21.39 -14.94 -1.04
CA VAL A 272 -22.83 -14.80 -1.33
C VAL A 272 -23.36 -16.05 -2.02
N TYR A 273 -22.66 -16.55 -3.03
CA TYR A 273 -23.05 -17.78 -3.74
C TYR A 273 -23.07 -18.99 -2.81
N ALA A 274 -21.97 -19.25 -2.10
CA ALA A 274 -21.83 -20.41 -1.21
C ALA A 274 -22.93 -20.42 -0.14
N HIS A 275 -23.25 -19.25 0.42
CA HIS A 275 -24.37 -19.10 1.35
C HIS A 275 -25.72 -19.42 0.67
N ARG A 276 -25.98 -18.84 -0.51
CA ARG A 276 -27.24 -19.00 -1.23
C ARG A 276 -27.53 -20.45 -1.64
N VAL A 277 -26.50 -21.22 -1.98
CA VAL A 277 -26.64 -22.64 -2.31
C VAL A 277 -26.62 -23.57 -1.08
N GLY A 278 -26.58 -23.00 0.14
CA GLY A 278 -26.69 -23.74 1.39
C GLY A 278 -25.41 -24.46 1.84
N LEU A 279 -24.24 -24.04 1.37
CA LEU A 279 -22.97 -24.63 1.83
C LEU A 279 -22.65 -24.19 3.27
N PRO A 280 -22.16 -25.09 4.14
CA PRO A 280 -21.59 -24.70 5.42
C PRO A 280 -20.33 -23.85 5.18
N LEU A 281 -20.45 -22.53 5.38
CA LEU A 281 -19.40 -21.57 4.98
C LEU A 281 -18.05 -21.87 5.61
N ALA A 282 -18.01 -22.33 6.87
CA ALA A 282 -16.77 -22.65 7.56
C ALA A 282 -16.02 -23.82 6.87
N ALA A 283 -16.73 -24.91 6.58
CA ALA A 283 -16.15 -26.07 5.89
C ALA A 283 -15.77 -25.73 4.44
N TRP A 284 -16.57 -24.92 3.75
CA TRP A 284 -16.25 -24.45 2.41
C TRP A 284 -14.98 -23.59 2.39
N LEU A 285 -14.89 -22.57 3.27
CA LEU A 285 -13.72 -21.70 3.38
C LEU A 285 -12.46 -22.51 3.69
N GLU A 286 -12.55 -23.49 4.60
CA GLU A 286 -11.43 -24.39 4.90
C GLU A 286 -10.98 -25.15 3.65
N ALA A 287 -11.92 -25.79 2.94
CA ALA A 287 -11.64 -26.59 1.75
C ALA A 287 -10.95 -25.81 0.62
N VAL A 288 -11.29 -24.53 0.43
CA VAL A 288 -10.73 -23.70 -0.65
C VAL A 288 -9.49 -22.90 -0.25
N SER A 289 -9.22 -22.76 1.06
CA SER A 289 -8.20 -21.84 1.60
C SER A 289 -6.75 -22.15 1.21
N GLN A 290 -6.47 -23.37 0.77
CA GLN A 290 -5.14 -23.81 0.32
C GLN A 290 -5.09 -24.11 -1.19
N GLY A 291 -6.22 -24.01 -1.88
CA GLY A 291 -6.34 -24.29 -3.31
C GLY A 291 -6.01 -23.08 -4.18
N ALA A 292 -6.34 -23.17 -5.48
CA ALA A 292 -6.10 -22.08 -6.43
C ALA A 292 -6.88 -20.78 -6.12
N ALA A 293 -7.94 -20.86 -5.32
CA ALA A 293 -8.70 -19.70 -4.86
C ALA A 293 -8.06 -18.98 -3.66
N ALA A 294 -7.01 -19.57 -3.06
CA ALA A 294 -6.37 -19.04 -1.87
C ALA A 294 -5.85 -17.62 -2.11
N SER A 295 -6.25 -16.71 -1.23
CA SER A 295 -5.80 -15.33 -1.19
C SER A 295 -5.90 -14.80 0.24
N PHE A 296 -5.16 -13.75 0.57
CA PHE A 296 -5.31 -13.07 1.86
C PHE A 296 -6.77 -12.63 2.08
N SER A 297 -7.37 -12.07 1.03
CA SER A 297 -8.78 -11.75 0.94
C SER A 297 -9.67 -12.88 1.41
N LEU A 298 -9.60 -14.06 0.78
CA LEU A 298 -10.45 -15.20 1.13
C LEU A 298 -10.13 -15.75 2.53
N ASN A 299 -8.84 -15.97 2.82
CA ASN A 299 -8.40 -16.72 3.99
C ASN A 299 -8.54 -15.95 5.30
N VAL A 300 -8.41 -14.62 5.25
CA VAL A 300 -8.47 -13.75 6.43
C VAL A 300 -9.77 -12.96 6.42
N LEU A 301 -10.00 -12.18 5.37
CA LEU A 301 -11.13 -11.27 5.31
C LEU A 301 -12.46 -12.00 5.04
N GLY A 302 -12.43 -13.11 4.31
CA GLY A 302 -13.59 -13.93 4.04
C GLY A 302 -14.13 -14.62 5.29
N LYS A 303 -13.24 -15.08 6.18
CA LYS A 303 -13.63 -15.60 7.51
C LYS A 303 -14.27 -14.51 8.37
N ARG A 304 -13.62 -13.35 8.48
CA ARG A 304 -14.14 -12.20 9.24
C ARG A 304 -15.51 -11.74 8.74
N ALA A 305 -15.67 -11.53 7.43
CA ALA A 305 -16.93 -11.05 6.87
C ALA A 305 -18.01 -12.12 6.79
N GLY A 306 -17.65 -13.34 6.40
CA GLY A 306 -18.59 -14.42 6.10
C GLY A 306 -19.02 -15.25 7.31
N LEU A 307 -18.14 -15.46 8.29
CA LEU A 307 -18.43 -16.28 9.48
C LEU A 307 -18.69 -15.40 10.70
N GLU A 308 -17.80 -14.44 10.95
CA GLU A 308 -17.81 -13.63 12.18
C GLU A 308 -18.68 -12.37 12.05
N ARG A 309 -19.08 -12.01 10.82
CA ARG A 309 -19.75 -10.73 10.49
C ARG A 309 -19.00 -9.51 11.02
N ASP A 310 -17.68 -9.61 11.10
CA ASP A 310 -16.80 -8.55 11.58
C ASP A 310 -16.35 -7.64 10.42
N PHE A 311 -16.86 -6.41 10.46
CA PHE A 311 -16.55 -5.36 9.51
C PHE A 311 -15.64 -4.27 10.10
N ALA A 312 -15.01 -4.53 11.25
CA ALA A 312 -14.04 -3.61 11.83
C ALA A 312 -12.86 -3.39 10.86
N PRO A 313 -12.39 -2.15 10.71
CA PRO A 313 -11.40 -1.80 9.72
C PRO A 313 -10.00 -2.29 10.11
N GLY A 314 -9.39 -3.08 9.24
CA GLY A 314 -7.93 -3.12 9.13
C GLY A 314 -7.40 -2.18 8.03
N PHE A 315 -8.25 -1.93 7.04
CA PHE A 315 -8.08 -0.92 6.01
C PHE A 315 -9.46 -0.36 5.66
N TYR A 316 -9.62 0.96 5.75
CA TYR A 316 -10.91 1.62 5.59
C TYR A 316 -11.40 1.62 4.14
N VAL A 317 -12.71 1.43 3.95
CA VAL A 317 -13.36 1.55 2.64
C VAL A 317 -13.08 2.91 1.99
N GLU A 318 -13.19 4.01 2.72
CA GLU A 318 -12.94 5.36 2.17
C GLU A 318 -11.52 5.53 1.63
N HIS A 319 -10.52 4.95 2.31
CA HIS A 319 -9.14 4.98 1.84
C HIS A 319 -8.91 4.06 0.65
N PHE A 320 -9.62 2.94 0.60
CA PHE A 320 -9.54 2.06 -0.57
C PHE A 320 -10.19 2.70 -1.80
N VAL A 321 -11.36 3.33 -1.66
CA VAL A 321 -12.01 4.12 -2.73
C VAL A 321 -11.07 5.21 -3.26
N LYS A 322 -10.35 5.89 -2.36
CA LYS A 322 -9.30 6.86 -2.74
C LYS A 322 -8.19 6.19 -3.56
N ASP A 323 -7.61 5.09 -3.08
CA ASP A 323 -6.53 4.38 -3.78
C ASP A 323 -6.96 3.88 -5.18
N LEU A 324 -8.15 3.30 -5.29
CA LEU A 324 -8.72 2.83 -6.55
C LEU A 324 -9.01 4.00 -7.51
N GLY A 325 -9.42 5.16 -6.99
CA GLY A 325 -9.56 6.40 -7.77
C GLY A 325 -8.21 6.86 -8.36
N ILE A 326 -7.14 6.84 -7.57
CA ILE A 326 -5.78 7.14 -8.06
C ILE A 326 -5.36 6.13 -9.14
N ALA A 327 -5.62 4.84 -8.92
CA ALA A 327 -5.31 3.79 -9.89
C ALA A 327 -6.06 3.98 -11.22
N LEU A 328 -7.34 4.37 -11.18
CA LEU A 328 -8.14 4.67 -12.38
C LEU A 328 -7.60 5.88 -13.14
N ASN A 329 -7.23 6.95 -12.44
CA ASN A 329 -6.64 8.14 -13.05
C ASN A 329 -5.31 7.83 -13.75
N GLU A 330 -4.42 7.05 -13.11
CA GLU A 330 -3.17 6.62 -13.73
C GLU A 330 -3.42 5.66 -14.91
N ALA A 331 -4.39 4.75 -14.80
CA ALA A 331 -4.79 3.88 -15.91
C ALA A 331 -5.26 4.69 -17.13
N GLN A 332 -6.04 5.75 -16.92
CA GLN A 332 -6.47 6.66 -17.98
C GLN A 332 -5.27 7.36 -18.64
N ARG A 333 -4.32 7.87 -17.85
CA ARG A 333 -3.06 8.47 -18.36
C ARG A 333 -2.26 7.49 -19.21
N LEU A 334 -2.19 6.24 -18.79
CA LEU A 334 -1.50 5.16 -19.49
C LEU A 334 -2.31 4.55 -20.65
N ARG A 335 -3.56 4.99 -20.84
CA ARG A 335 -4.52 4.43 -21.82
C ARG A 335 -4.75 2.93 -21.62
N LEU A 336 -4.84 2.50 -20.37
CA LEU A 336 -5.15 1.12 -19.98
C LEU A 336 -6.64 0.96 -19.70
N CYS A 337 -7.24 -0.08 -20.26
CA CYS A 337 -8.60 -0.49 -19.92
C CYS A 337 -8.56 -1.56 -18.82
N LEU A 338 -9.04 -1.21 -17.62
CA LEU A 338 -9.05 -2.09 -16.46
C LEU A 338 -10.48 -2.26 -15.93
N PRO A 339 -11.33 -3.08 -16.59
CA PRO A 339 -12.75 -3.18 -16.24
C PRO A 339 -13.00 -3.71 -14.82
N GLY A 340 -12.18 -4.65 -14.34
CA GLY A 340 -12.29 -5.17 -12.97
C GLY A 340 -12.03 -4.09 -11.90
N LEU A 341 -11.08 -3.20 -12.14
CA LEU A 341 -10.81 -2.06 -11.26
C LEU A 341 -12.00 -1.09 -11.24
N ALA A 342 -12.55 -0.76 -12.41
CA ALA A 342 -13.70 0.13 -12.51
C ALA A 342 -14.94 -0.44 -11.80
N LEU A 343 -15.22 -1.74 -11.98
CA LEU A 343 -16.30 -2.43 -11.29
C LEU A 343 -16.11 -2.37 -9.76
N ALA A 344 -14.93 -2.76 -9.28
CA ALA A 344 -14.65 -2.74 -7.85
C ALA A 344 -14.84 -1.33 -7.26
N GLN A 345 -14.37 -0.28 -7.95
CA GLN A 345 -14.57 1.09 -7.53
C GLN A 345 -16.06 1.44 -7.35
N GLN A 346 -16.91 1.06 -8.30
CA GLN A 346 -18.37 1.31 -8.19
C GLN A 346 -18.99 0.57 -7.01
N LEU A 347 -18.60 -0.68 -6.78
CA LEU A 347 -19.10 -1.44 -5.64
C LEU A 347 -18.68 -0.83 -4.30
N TYR A 348 -17.43 -0.36 -4.17
CA TYR A 348 -16.97 0.32 -2.95
C TYR A 348 -17.58 1.72 -2.78
N LEU A 349 -17.81 2.47 -3.87
CA LEU A 349 -18.56 3.73 -3.81
C LEU A 349 -19.99 3.51 -3.30
N SER A 350 -20.61 2.37 -3.61
CA SER A 350 -21.92 2.05 -3.04
C SER A 350 -21.88 1.95 -1.51
N LEU A 351 -20.83 1.34 -0.93
CA LEU A 351 -20.66 1.29 0.53
C LEU A 351 -20.56 2.70 1.13
N MET A 352 -19.79 3.60 0.49
CA MET A 352 -19.71 4.99 0.91
C MET A 352 -21.09 5.67 0.94
N ALA A 353 -21.90 5.45 -0.10
CA ALA A 353 -23.26 6.00 -0.19
C ALA A 353 -24.20 5.48 0.90
N TYR A 354 -23.96 4.28 1.43
CA TYR A 354 -24.69 3.71 2.55
C TYR A 354 -24.09 4.05 3.93
N GLY A 355 -23.08 4.92 4.01
CA GLY A 355 -22.45 5.33 5.26
C GLY A 355 -21.42 4.32 5.81
N ASP A 356 -21.02 3.33 5.02
CA ASP A 356 -20.08 2.27 5.44
C ASP A 356 -18.61 2.62 5.19
N GLY A 357 -18.29 3.88 4.88
CA GLY A 357 -16.93 4.30 4.53
C GLY A 357 -15.88 4.02 5.59
N ARG A 358 -16.29 3.97 6.86
CA ARG A 358 -15.42 3.68 8.00
C ARG A 358 -15.33 2.19 8.37
N LYS A 359 -15.99 1.30 7.63
CA LYS A 359 -15.81 -0.16 7.78
C LYS A 359 -14.54 -0.63 7.07
N GLY A 360 -14.14 -1.86 7.36
CA GLY A 360 -13.06 -2.53 6.64
C GLY A 360 -13.44 -2.91 5.21
N THR A 361 -12.46 -3.08 4.32
CA THR A 361 -12.71 -3.43 2.91
C THR A 361 -13.53 -4.71 2.73
N GLN A 362 -13.49 -5.63 3.68
CA GLN A 362 -14.33 -6.84 3.68
C GLN A 362 -15.85 -6.55 3.75
N ALA A 363 -16.24 -5.31 4.08
CA ALA A 363 -17.61 -4.84 4.01
C ALA A 363 -18.19 -4.83 2.59
N LEU A 364 -17.38 -5.07 1.54
CA LEU A 364 -17.87 -5.33 0.19
C LEU A 364 -18.95 -6.41 0.14
N LEU A 365 -18.89 -7.39 1.04
CA LEU A 365 -19.95 -8.39 1.21
C LEU A 365 -21.34 -7.75 1.41
N LEU A 366 -21.43 -6.68 2.23
CA LEU A 366 -22.68 -5.98 2.49
C LEU A 366 -23.27 -5.32 1.23
N ALA A 367 -22.42 -4.81 0.34
CA ALA A 367 -22.88 -4.23 -0.93
C ALA A 367 -23.59 -5.29 -1.79
N LEU A 368 -22.98 -6.47 -1.92
CA LEU A 368 -23.56 -7.57 -2.70
C LEU A 368 -24.82 -8.15 -2.04
N GLU A 369 -24.85 -8.26 -0.71
CA GLU A 369 -26.05 -8.69 0.02
C GLU A 369 -27.23 -7.73 -0.21
N ARG A 370 -26.98 -6.40 -0.24
CA ARG A 370 -28.00 -5.40 -0.57
C ARG A 370 -28.53 -5.56 -2.00
N MET A 371 -27.64 -5.79 -2.96
CA MET A 371 -28.03 -6.02 -4.36
C MET A 371 -28.86 -7.29 -4.56
N ASN A 372 -28.71 -8.28 -3.67
CA ASN A 372 -29.42 -9.56 -3.72
C ASN A 372 -30.61 -9.67 -2.75
N GLY A 373 -31.12 -8.54 -2.25
CA GLY A 373 -32.39 -8.49 -1.52
C GLY A 373 -32.30 -8.63 0.00
N ARG A 374 -31.15 -8.33 0.64
CA ARG A 374 -30.90 -8.50 2.10
C ARG A 374 -31.02 -9.94 2.62
N ASP A 375 -31.32 -10.91 1.76
CA ASP A 375 -31.11 -12.35 2.01
C ASP A 375 -29.61 -12.73 2.01
N GLY A 376 -28.78 -11.88 2.61
CA GLY A 376 -27.38 -12.13 2.91
C GLY A 376 -27.23 -13.13 4.05
N VAL A 377 -26.01 -13.33 4.51
CA VAL A 377 -25.54 -14.49 5.31
C VAL A 377 -26.33 -14.76 6.63
N ASN A 378 -27.36 -13.99 6.98
CA ASN A 378 -28.25 -14.22 8.14
C ASN A 378 -29.73 -13.81 7.95
N ALA A 379 -30.33 -13.95 6.77
CA ALA A 379 -31.77 -13.71 6.60
C ALA A 379 -32.67 -14.61 7.48
N THR A 380 -32.14 -15.71 8.01
CA THR A 380 -32.93 -16.79 8.65
C THR A 380 -33.17 -16.67 10.16
N GLU A 381 -32.62 -15.66 10.85
CA GLU A 381 -32.89 -15.48 12.29
C GLU A 381 -33.66 -14.21 12.68
N MET A 382 -33.53 -13.09 11.95
CA MET A 382 -34.28 -11.86 12.28
C MET A 382 -35.76 -11.88 11.83
N ASP A 383 -36.10 -12.66 10.80
CA ASP A 383 -37.49 -12.81 10.33
C ASP A 383 -38.33 -13.74 11.22
N LYS A 384 -37.69 -14.52 12.11
CA LYS A 384 -38.40 -15.34 13.11
C LYS A 384 -38.81 -14.58 14.37
N MET A 385 -38.26 -13.38 14.59
CA MET A 385 -38.59 -12.54 15.75
C MET A 385 -39.64 -11.46 15.45
N SER A 386 -40.09 -11.33 14.19
CA SER A 386 -41.00 -10.27 13.74
C SER A 386 -42.34 -10.75 13.19
N ALA A 387 -42.64 -12.05 13.25
CA ALA A 387 -43.99 -12.54 13.00
C ALA A 387 -44.89 -12.16 14.19
N PRO A 388 -45.91 -11.30 14.02
CA PRO A 388 -46.90 -11.13 15.07
C PRO A 388 -47.72 -12.42 15.15
N GLU A 389 -47.87 -12.94 16.37
CA GLU A 389 -48.88 -13.95 16.68
C GLU A 389 -50.21 -13.47 16.12
N ARG A 390 -50.65 -14.06 14.99
CA ARG A 390 -52.03 -13.91 14.54
C ARG A 390 -52.90 -14.67 15.53
N GLU A 391 -53.35 -13.87 16.48
CA GLU A 391 -54.45 -14.06 17.40
C GLU A 391 -55.51 -15.02 16.83
N GLN A 392 -55.59 -16.18 17.47
CA GLN A 392 -56.80 -17.00 17.47
C GLN A 392 -57.94 -16.18 18.08
N ARG A 393 -59.07 -16.10 17.37
CA ARG A 393 -60.46 -16.30 17.88
C ARG A 393 -61.49 -15.63 16.97
N PRO A 394 -62.78 -16.04 17.03
CA PRO A 394 -63.34 -17.34 17.40
C PRO A 394 -63.82 -18.15 16.18
#